data_AF-B1BWC6-F1
#
_entry.id   AF-B1BWC6-F1
#
_cell.length_a   1.000
_cell.length_b   1.000
_cell.length_c   1.000
_cell.angle_alpha   90.00
_cell.angle_beta   90.00
_cell.angle_gamma   90.00
#
_symmetry.space_group_name_H-M   'P 1'
#
loop_
_entity.id
_entity.type
_entity.pdbx_description
1 polymer ?
#
loop_
_entity_poly.entity_id
_entity_poly.type
_entity_poly.pdbx_seq_one_letter_code
_entity_poly.pdbx_strand_id
1 'polypeptide(L)'
;MRDLREVEELLKSYKLINVEIDNLKLRELEENINLKDEIRIRERKIARIDNAIKSLNKKQKAIIIERYIEGRGKQCWKLIARSLYMSERRCFQLKKEALEILSNII
;
A
#
# COMPACT_ATOMS: atom_id res chain seq x y z
N MET A 1 -3.27 -6.88 -16.78
CA MET A 1 -3.92 -7.09 -15.48
C MET A 1 -2.95 -7.85 -14.59
N ARG A 2 -2.59 -7.29 -13.45
CA ARG A 2 -1.59 -7.87 -12.55
C ARG A 2 -2.21 -8.96 -11.66
N ASP A 3 -1.43 -9.93 -11.22
CA ASP A 3 -1.92 -10.95 -10.27
C ASP A 3 -2.30 -10.29 -8.93
N LEU A 4 -3.42 -10.67 -8.33
CA LEU A 4 -3.90 -10.04 -7.10
C LEU A 4 -2.92 -10.22 -5.94
N ARG A 5 -2.18 -11.34 -5.88
CA ARG A 5 -1.17 -11.56 -4.84
C ARG A 5 0.01 -10.59 -5.00
N GLU A 6 0.43 -10.29 -6.23
CA GLU A 6 1.44 -9.28 -6.47
C GLU A 6 0.99 -7.90 -5.98
N VAL A 7 -0.27 -7.54 -6.23
CA VAL A 7 -0.85 -6.28 -5.73
C VAL A 7 -0.84 -6.27 -4.19
N GLU A 8 -1.23 -7.37 -3.55
CA GLU A 8 -1.17 -7.49 -2.09
C GLU A 8 0.25 -7.32 -1.55
N GLU A 9 1.25 -7.98 -2.13
CA GLU A 9 2.65 -7.84 -1.70
C GLU A 9 3.19 -6.43 -1.90
N LEU A 10 2.83 -5.79 -3.02
CA LEU A 10 3.19 -4.38 -3.26
C LEU A 10 2.59 -3.47 -2.19
N LEU A 11 1.32 -3.64 -1.84
CA LEU A 11 0.67 -2.86 -0.78
C LEU A 11 1.31 -3.11 0.60
N LYS A 12 1.64 -4.37 0.94
CA LYS A 12 2.33 -4.71 2.20
C LYS A 12 3.71 -4.06 2.30
N SER A 13 4.39 -3.92 1.17
CA SER A 13 5.73 -3.31 1.10
C SER A 13 5.71 -1.78 1.24
N TYR A 14 4.56 -1.12 1.15
CA TYR A 14 4.43 0.34 1.11
C TYR A 14 5.21 1.05 2.24
N LYS A 15 4.98 0.63 3.49
CA LYS A 15 5.66 1.24 4.65
C LYS A 15 7.16 0.97 4.64
N LEU A 16 7.59 -0.22 4.19
CA LEU A 16 9.00 -0.57 4.13
C LEU A 16 9.72 0.30 3.09
N ILE A 17 9.13 0.51 1.92
CA ILE A 17 9.70 1.34 0.86
C ILE A 17 9.86 2.79 1.33
N ASN A 18 8.89 3.35 2.08
CA ASN A 18 9.03 4.69 2.65
C ASN A 18 10.21 4.78 3.62
N VAL A 19 10.38 3.80 4.52
CA VAL A 19 11.54 3.73 5.42
C VAL A 19 12.85 3.60 4.63
N GLU A 20 12.87 2.81 3.56
CA GLU A 20 14.04 2.70 2.68
C GLU A 20 14.38 4.04 2.01
N ILE A 21 13.38 4.79 1.55
CA ILE A 21 13.58 6.14 0.98
C ILE A 21 14.21 7.06 2.02
N ASP A 22 13.68 7.08 3.25
CA ASP A 22 14.20 7.92 4.33
C ASP A 22 15.64 7.55 4.70
N ASN A 23 15.94 6.26 4.78
CA ASN A 23 17.30 5.77 5.03
C ASN A 23 18.27 6.14 3.90
N LEU A 24 17.85 6.05 2.63
CA LEU A 24 18.68 6.45 1.49
C LEU A 24 18.95 7.96 1.51
N LYS A 25 17.95 8.78 1.83
CA LYS A 25 18.11 10.23 1.99
C LYS A 25 19.09 10.57 3.11
N LEU A 26 19.01 9.87 4.24
CA LEU A 26 19.95 10.05 5.35
C LEU A 26 21.39 9.69 4.92
N ARG A 27 21.58 8.54 4.28
CA ARG A 27 22.90 8.10 3.79
C ARG A 27 23.48 9.03 2.73
N GLU A 28 22.65 9.55 1.83
CA GLU A 28 23.08 10.54 0.83
C GLU A 28 23.73 11.76 1.50
N LEU A 29 23.14 12.23 2.60
CA LEU A 29 23.63 13.36 3.39
C LEU A 29 24.88 13.00 4.23
N GLU A 30 24.86 11.87 4.92
CA GLU A 30 25.94 11.45 5.83
C GLU A 30 27.22 11.07 5.08
N GLU A 31 27.08 10.33 3.98
CA GLU A 31 28.20 9.82 3.18
C GLU A 31 28.60 10.80 2.05
N ASN A 32 27.82 11.87 1.83
CA ASN A 32 28.02 12.84 0.74
C ASN A 32 28.16 12.18 -0.64
N ILE A 33 27.30 11.20 -0.91
CA ILE A 33 27.21 10.45 -2.18
C ILE A 33 25.95 10.87 -2.95
N ASN A 34 25.78 10.40 -4.19
CA ASN A 34 24.57 10.65 -4.98
C ASN A 34 23.73 9.38 -5.06
N LEU A 35 22.56 9.38 -4.39
CA LEU A 35 21.59 8.29 -4.40
C LEU A 35 20.27 8.69 -5.05
N LYS A 36 20.23 9.88 -5.69
CA LYS A 36 19.03 10.49 -6.25
C LYS A 36 18.25 9.57 -7.19
N ASP A 37 18.93 8.82 -8.05
CA ASP A 37 18.26 7.91 -8.98
C ASP A 37 17.59 6.74 -8.25
N GLU A 38 18.26 6.19 -7.24
CA GLU A 38 17.74 5.10 -6.43
C GLU A 38 16.53 5.52 -5.58
N ILE A 39 16.61 6.71 -4.98
CA ILE A 39 15.50 7.37 -4.27
C ILE A 39 14.33 7.58 -5.23
N ARG A 40 14.59 8.16 -6.40
CA ARG A 40 13.56 8.45 -7.41
C ARG A 40 12.82 7.19 -7.88
N ILE A 41 13.51 6.07 -8.04
CA ILE A 41 12.88 4.79 -8.41
C ILE A 41 11.89 4.34 -7.34
N ARG A 42 12.26 4.43 -6.06
CA ARG A 42 11.37 4.06 -4.94
C ARG A 42 10.22 5.04 -4.77
N GLU A 43 10.47 6.34 -4.88
CA GLU A 43 9.43 7.37 -4.82
C GLU A 43 8.39 7.19 -5.95
N ARG A 44 8.82 6.85 -7.17
CA ARG A 44 7.89 6.50 -8.26
C ARG A 44 7.02 5.29 -7.93
N LYS A 45 7.58 4.29 -7.26
CA LYS A 45 6.83 3.10 -6.82
C LYS A 45 5.77 3.47 -5.78
N ILE A 46 6.10 4.31 -4.81
CA ILE A 46 5.14 4.86 -3.84
C ILE A 46 4.06 5.69 -4.54
N ALA A 47 4.45 6.61 -5.42
CA ALA A 47 3.51 7.45 -6.15
C ALA A 47 2.52 6.64 -7.01
N ARG A 48 2.97 5.51 -7.58
CA ARG A 48 2.09 4.58 -8.31
C ARG A 48 1.04 3.96 -7.38
N ILE A 49 1.43 3.52 -6.19
CA ILE A 49 0.52 2.97 -5.18
C ILE A 49 -0.47 4.06 -4.73
N ASP A 50 0.01 5.27 -4.43
CA ASP A 50 -0.85 6.38 -3.99
C ASP A 50 -1.88 6.76 -5.05
N ASN A 51 -1.46 6.86 -6.31
CA ASN A 51 -2.35 7.17 -7.41
C ASN A 51 -3.38 6.07 -7.65
N ALA A 52 -3.00 4.80 -7.52
CA ALA A 52 -3.95 3.69 -7.58
C ALA A 52 -4.94 3.72 -6.41
N ILE A 53 -4.50 4.02 -5.19
CA ILE A 53 -5.39 4.12 -4.03
C ILE A 53 -6.40 5.28 -4.17
N LYS A 54 -6.04 6.36 -4.87
CA LYS A 54 -6.97 7.47 -5.14
C LYS A 54 -8.16 7.09 -6.02
N SER A 55 -8.07 6.03 -6.83
CA SER A 55 -9.19 5.56 -7.65
C SER A 55 -10.23 4.76 -6.86
N LEU A 56 -9.93 4.39 -5.61
CA LEU A 56 -10.83 3.64 -4.75
C LEU A 56 -11.84 4.54 -4.06
N ASN A 57 -13.05 4.02 -3.83
CA ASN A 57 -14.02 4.74 -3.00
C ASN A 57 -13.57 4.76 -1.52
N LYS A 58 -14.19 5.63 -0.72
CA LYS A 58 -13.81 5.85 0.69
C LYS A 58 -13.73 4.55 1.52
N LYS A 59 -14.69 3.63 1.35
CA LYS A 59 -14.73 2.37 2.13
C LYS A 59 -13.69 1.36 1.64
N GLN A 60 -13.50 1.25 0.33
CA GLN A 60 -12.44 0.42 -0.28
C GLN A 60 -11.06 0.90 0.16
N LYS A 61 -10.81 2.21 0.08
CA LYS A 61 -9.56 2.83 0.53
C LYS A 61 -9.27 2.52 2.00
N ALA A 62 -10.27 2.68 2.88
CA ALA A 62 -10.13 2.37 4.30
C ALA A 62 -9.73 0.90 4.54
N ILE A 63 -10.36 -0.04 3.83
CA ILE A 63 -10.02 -1.47 3.93
C ILE A 63 -8.60 -1.76 3.46
N ILE A 64 -8.17 -1.17 2.33
CA ILE A 64 -6.81 -1.36 1.82
C ILE A 64 -5.77 -0.81 2.79
N ILE A 65 -6.02 0.38 3.35
CA ILE A 65 -5.14 1.01 4.33
C ILE A 65 -5.03 0.13 5.58
N GLU A 66 -6.14 -0.19 6.23
CA GLU A 66 -6.16 -0.99 7.45
C GLU A 66 -5.52 -2.36 7.24
N ARG A 67 -5.93 -3.07 6.17
CA ARG A 67 -5.46 -4.43 5.95
C ARG A 67 -3.99 -4.49 5.55
N TYR A 68 -3.56 -3.67 4.58
CA TYR A 68 -2.28 -3.87 3.90
C TYR A 68 -1.23 -2.81 4.20
N ILE A 69 -1.61 -1.54 4.38
CA ILE A 69 -0.63 -0.48 4.66
C ILE A 69 -0.30 -0.46 6.15
N GLU A 70 -1.32 -0.30 7.00
CA GLU A 70 -1.18 -0.28 8.45
C GLU A 70 -0.93 -1.68 8.99
N GLY A 71 -1.83 -2.61 8.67
CA GLY A 71 -1.77 -3.98 9.16
C GLY A 71 -0.76 -4.89 8.46
N ARG A 72 -0.09 -4.44 7.39
CA ARG A 72 0.88 -5.23 6.58
C ARG A 72 0.37 -6.62 6.18
N GLY A 73 -0.93 -6.74 5.95
CA GLY A 73 -1.62 -7.99 5.61
C GLY A 73 -1.91 -8.93 6.79
N LYS A 74 -1.54 -8.56 8.02
CA LYS A 74 -1.65 -9.41 9.22
C LYS A 74 -2.83 -9.05 10.13
N GLN A 75 -3.33 -7.82 10.07
CA GLN A 75 -4.43 -7.37 10.93
C GLN A 75 -5.71 -8.16 10.67
N CYS A 76 -6.28 -8.79 11.70
CA CYS A 76 -7.38 -9.73 11.52
C CYS A 76 -8.68 -9.04 11.08
N TRP A 77 -9.49 -9.78 10.31
CA TRP A 77 -10.73 -9.25 9.71
C TRP A 77 -11.76 -8.80 10.74
N LYS A 78 -11.84 -9.49 11.88
CA LYS A 78 -12.69 -9.10 13.01
C LYS A 78 -12.36 -7.70 13.55
N LEU A 79 -11.08 -7.34 13.64
CA LEU A 79 -10.68 -6.01 14.09
C LEU A 79 -10.97 -4.95 13.04
N ILE A 80 -10.68 -5.22 11.77
CA ILE A 80 -10.99 -4.30 10.65
C ILE A 80 -12.50 -4.06 10.52
N ALA A 81 -13.29 -5.13 10.62
CA ALA A 81 -14.74 -5.04 10.58
C ALA A 81 -15.30 -4.16 11.70
N ARG A 82 -14.76 -4.31 12.91
CA ARG A 82 -15.11 -3.46 14.06
C ARG A 82 -14.68 -2.01 13.86
N SER A 83 -13.45 -1.75 13.42
CA SER A 83 -12.95 -0.37 13.24
C SER A 83 -13.70 0.38 12.14
N LEU A 84 -14.17 -0.33 11.12
CA LEU A 84 -14.93 0.24 10.01
C LEU A 84 -16.46 0.20 10.20
N TYR A 85 -16.96 -0.33 11.32
CA TYR A 85 -18.39 -0.50 11.60
C TYR A 85 -19.12 -1.29 10.50
N MET A 86 -18.54 -2.41 10.08
CA MET A 86 -19.02 -3.24 8.97
C MET A 86 -18.97 -4.72 9.32
N SER A 87 -19.72 -5.55 8.59
CA SER A 87 -19.58 -7.01 8.71
C SER A 87 -18.30 -7.50 8.03
N GLU A 88 -17.69 -8.56 8.55
CA GLU A 88 -16.49 -9.17 7.94
C GLU A 88 -16.75 -9.54 6.48
N ARG A 89 -17.92 -10.11 6.17
CA ARG A 89 -18.33 -10.44 4.79
C ARG A 89 -18.26 -9.22 3.87
N ARG A 90 -18.76 -8.06 4.31
CA ARG A 90 -18.72 -6.83 3.50
C ARG A 90 -17.28 -6.31 3.36
N CYS A 91 -16.45 -6.45 4.39
CA CYS A 91 -15.03 -6.11 4.30
C CYS A 91 -14.30 -6.98 3.26
N PHE A 92 -14.54 -8.29 3.25
CA PHE A 92 -13.96 -9.20 2.26
C PHE A 92 -14.38 -8.85 0.83
N GLN A 93 -15.67 -8.56 0.63
CA GLN A 93 -16.18 -8.18 -0.68
C GLN A 93 -15.51 -6.90 -1.19
N LEU A 94 -15.50 -5.84 -0.37
CA LEU A 94 -14.87 -4.58 -0.73
C LEU A 94 -13.36 -4.72 -0.93
N LYS A 95 -12.69 -5.59 -0.17
CA LYS A 95 -11.27 -5.93 -0.39
C LYS A 95 -11.07 -6.52 -1.79
N LYS A 96 -11.90 -7.48 -2.19
CA LYS A 96 -11.79 -8.12 -3.51
C LYS A 96 -12.00 -7.09 -4.63
N GLU A 97 -13.09 -6.32 -4.56
CA GLU A 97 -13.39 -5.26 -5.53
C GLU A 97 -12.26 -4.23 -5.62
N ALA A 98 -11.70 -3.82 -4.46
CA ALA A 98 -10.59 -2.87 -4.43
C ALA A 98 -9.33 -3.44 -5.10
N LEU A 99 -8.96 -4.69 -4.82
CA LEU A 99 -7.79 -5.31 -5.44
C LEU A 99 -7.96 -5.48 -6.96
N GLU A 100 -9.16 -5.78 -7.43
CA GLU A 100 -9.46 -5.85 -8.87
C GLU A 100 -9.33 -4.49 -9.56
N ILE A 101 -9.73 -3.40 -8.90
CA ILE A 101 -9.49 -2.04 -9.41
C ILE A 101 -7.99 -1.75 -9.45
N LEU A 102 -7.28 -2.03 -8.35
CA LEU A 102 -5.85 -1.75 -8.24
C LEU A 102 -5.01 -2.57 -9.24
N SER A 103 -5.36 -3.82 -9.52
CA SER A 103 -4.64 -4.69 -10.47
C SER A 103 -4.72 -4.24 -11.92
N ASN A 104 -5.64 -3.33 -12.24
CA ASN A 104 -5.77 -2.70 -13.55
C ASN A 104 -4.94 -1.41 -13.67
N ILE A 105 -4.45 -0.85 -12.56
CA ILE A 105 -3.68 0.40 -12.51
C ILE A 105 -2.20 0.13 -12.20
N ILE A 106 -1.94 -0.79 -11.27
CA ILE A 106 -0.60 -1.23 -10.83
C ILE A 106 -0.06 -2.38 -11.69
#